data_AF-A0A968A187-F1
#
_entry.id   AF-A0A968A187-F1
#
_cell.length_a   1.000
_cell.length_b   1.000
_cell.length_c   1.000
_cell.angle_alpha   90.00
_cell.angle_beta   90.00
_cell.angle_gamma   90.00
#
_symmetry.space_group_name_H-M   'P 1'
#
loop_
_entity.id
_entity.type
_entity.pdbx_description
1 polymer ?
#
loop_
_entity_poly.entity_id
_entity_poly.type
_entity_poly.pdbx_seq_one_letter_code
_entity_poly.pdbx_strand_id
1 'polypeptide(L)'
;NLQRGGAFKLRGAYNFVAQLPQGERSKGVVTYSSGNHGRAVALAAAELGVPAVVVVPEDAAAVKVAGIRRWGAEVIFEGTTSMERRRRAEAIAAERELA
;
A
#
# COMPACT_ATOMS: atom_id res chain seq x y z
N ASN A 1 9.48 -6.63 16.22
CA ASN A 1 10.12 -6.31 14.91
C ASN A 1 10.51 -7.55 14.08
N LEU A 2 10.33 -8.79 14.58
CA LEU A 2 10.78 -10.02 13.89
C LEU A 2 9.88 -10.51 12.74
N GLN A 3 8.66 -9.95 12.59
CA GLN A 3 7.80 -10.29 11.45
C GLN A 3 8.44 -9.81 10.14
N ARG A 4 8.24 -10.55 9.05
CA ARG A 4 8.64 -10.11 7.70
C ARG A 4 8.01 -8.74 7.41
N GLY A 5 8.80 -7.81 6.88
CA GLY A 5 8.39 -6.41 6.76
C GLY A 5 8.40 -5.62 8.08
N GLY A 6 9.02 -6.15 9.14
CA GLY A 6 9.43 -5.46 10.37
C GLY A 6 8.30 -5.09 11.35
N ALA A 7 7.04 -5.41 11.03
CA ALA A 7 5.88 -5.05 11.84
C ALA A 7 4.74 -6.08 11.69
N PHE A 8 3.85 -6.13 12.68
CA PHE A 8 2.70 -7.06 12.67
C PHE A 8 1.70 -6.81 11.53
N LYS A 9 1.74 -5.62 10.90
CA LYS A 9 0.78 -5.16 9.89
C LYS A 9 0.72 -6.04 8.64
N LEU A 10 1.77 -6.83 8.36
CA LEU A 10 1.75 -7.81 7.27
C LEU A 10 0.60 -8.81 7.42
N ARG A 11 0.27 -9.24 8.65
CA ARG A 11 -0.78 -10.24 8.90
C ARG A 11 -2.13 -9.80 8.34
N GLY A 12 -2.54 -8.57 8.65
CA GLY A 12 -3.80 -8.01 8.16
C GLY A 12 -3.77 -7.68 6.68
N ALA A 13 -2.67 -7.10 6.20
CA ALA A 13 -2.51 -6.75 4.79
C ALA A 13 -2.58 -7.99 3.89
N TYR A 14 -1.83 -9.04 4.23
CA TYR A 14 -1.85 -10.30 3.49
C TYR A 14 -3.24 -10.94 3.52
N ASN A 15 -3.87 -11.00 4.70
CA ASN A 15 -5.21 -11.56 4.83
C ASN A 15 -6.23 -10.85 3.94
N PHE A 16 -6.23 -9.52 3.89
CA PHE A 16 -7.12 -8.75 3.03
C PHE A 16 -6.88 -9.06 1.54
N VAL A 17 -5.64 -8.92 1.06
CA VAL A 17 -5.31 -9.14 -0.36
C VAL A 17 -5.59 -10.59 -0.78
N ALA A 18 -5.34 -11.56 0.10
CA ALA A 18 -5.61 -12.98 -0.16
C ALA A 18 -7.09 -13.35 -0.19
N GLN A 19 -7.99 -12.49 0.33
CA GLN A 19 -9.43 -12.70 0.30
C GLN A 19 -10.13 -11.99 -0.86
N LEU A 20 -9.46 -11.06 -1.55
CA LEU A 20 -10.03 -10.38 -2.71
C LEU A 20 -10.43 -11.38 -3.80
N PRO A 21 -11.62 -11.27 -4.41
CA PRO A 21 -11.99 -12.03 -5.59
C PRO A 21 -10.95 -11.86 -6.69
N GLN A 22 -10.72 -12.90 -7.50
CA GLN A 22 -9.66 -12.87 -8.51
C GLN A 22 -9.78 -11.67 -9.47
N GLY A 23 -11.00 -11.27 -9.84
CA GLY A 23 -11.25 -10.14 -10.72
C GLY A 23 -10.93 -8.77 -10.11
N GLU A 24 -11.05 -8.60 -8.80
CA GLU A 24 -10.63 -7.38 -8.09
C GLU A 24 -9.12 -7.42 -7.83
N ARG A 25 -8.62 -8.59 -7.42
CA ARG A 25 -7.20 -8.82 -7.14
C ARG A 25 -6.32 -8.53 -8.35
N SER A 26 -6.75 -8.87 -9.56
CA SER A 26 -5.96 -8.62 -10.77
C SER A 26 -5.84 -7.14 -11.12
N LYS A 27 -6.80 -6.29 -10.70
CA LYS A 27 -6.75 -4.84 -10.89
C LYS A 27 -5.68 -4.21 -10.00
N GLY A 28 -5.59 -4.69 -8.75
CA GLY A 28 -4.62 -4.24 -7.77
C GLY A 28 -5.26 -3.62 -6.54
N VAL A 29 -4.41 -3.15 -5.63
CA VAL A 29 -4.82 -2.54 -4.37
C VAL A 29 -4.22 -1.16 -4.18
N VAL A 30 -4.92 -0.30 -3.45
CA VAL A 30 -4.42 1.02 -3.05
C VAL A 30 -4.54 1.20 -1.54
N THR A 31 -3.54 1.87 -0.95
CA THR A 31 -3.61 2.28 0.46
C THR A 31 -2.96 3.65 0.65
N TYR A 32 -3.21 4.26 1.80
CA TYR A 32 -2.51 5.46 2.25
C TYR A 32 -1.76 5.18 3.55
N SER A 33 -0.50 5.62 3.64
CA SER A 33 0.31 5.39 4.84
C SER A 33 1.50 6.33 4.95
N SER A 34 1.89 6.66 6.18
CA SER A 34 3.16 7.32 6.49
C SER A 34 4.29 6.33 6.86
N GLY A 35 4.11 5.02 6.62
CA GLY A 35 5.16 4.03 6.90
C GLY A 35 4.73 2.56 6.86
N ASN A 36 4.69 1.91 8.04
CA ASN A 36 4.65 0.45 8.16
C ASN A 36 3.45 -0.23 7.50
N HIS A 37 2.29 0.44 7.38
CA HIS A 37 1.14 -0.13 6.71
C HIS A 37 1.37 -0.20 5.20
N GLY A 38 1.86 0.90 4.59
CA GLY A 38 2.22 0.92 3.17
C GLY A 38 3.23 -0.16 2.81
N ARG A 39 4.27 -0.36 3.63
CA ARG A 39 5.24 -1.44 3.42
C ARG A 39 4.61 -2.84 3.55
N ALA A 40 3.67 -3.01 4.48
CA ALA A 40 2.98 -4.29 4.67
C ALA A 40 2.07 -4.62 3.48
N VAL A 41 1.33 -3.65 2.95
CA VAL A 41 0.48 -3.81 1.75
C VAL A 41 1.34 -4.09 0.52
N ALA A 42 2.42 -3.32 0.32
CA ALA A 42 3.34 -3.54 -0.80
C ALA A 42 3.97 -4.95 -0.76
N LEU A 43 4.40 -5.41 0.42
CA LEU A 43 4.92 -6.77 0.58
C LEU A 43 3.85 -7.85 0.32
N ALA A 44 2.66 -7.70 0.89
CA ALA A 44 1.56 -8.65 0.68
C ALA A 44 1.17 -8.75 -0.80
N ALA A 45 1.06 -7.60 -1.47
CA ALA A 45 0.72 -7.55 -2.89
C ALA A 45 1.81 -8.20 -3.75
N ALA A 46 3.09 -7.94 -3.46
CA ALA A 46 4.20 -8.58 -4.15
C ALA A 46 4.21 -10.11 -3.98
N GLU A 47 3.95 -10.62 -2.78
CA GLU A 47 3.87 -12.07 -2.52
C GLU A 47 2.71 -12.74 -3.27
N LEU A 48 1.63 -12.01 -3.53
CA LEU A 48 0.43 -12.51 -4.18
C LEU A 48 0.35 -12.16 -5.67
N GLY A 49 1.36 -11.50 -6.24
CA GLY A 49 1.40 -11.10 -7.65
C GLY A 49 0.39 -10.00 -8.01
N VAL A 50 0.11 -9.09 -7.07
CA VAL A 50 -0.92 -8.05 -7.17
C VAL A 50 -0.28 -6.67 -7.34
N PRO A 51 -0.73 -5.84 -8.30
CA PRO A 51 -0.30 -4.44 -8.38
C PRO A 51 -0.68 -3.67 -7.11
N ALA A 52 0.21 -2.79 -6.64
CA ALA A 52 -0.06 -2.00 -5.44
C ALA A 52 0.31 -0.53 -5.63
N VAL A 53 -0.56 0.35 -5.14
CA VAL A 53 -0.33 1.79 -5.04
C VAL A 53 -0.31 2.19 -3.56
N VAL A 54 0.67 2.98 -3.15
CA VAL A 54 0.76 3.51 -1.79
C VAL A 54 0.88 5.03 -1.83
N VAL A 55 -0.13 5.71 -1.30
CA VAL A 55 -0.13 7.16 -1.13
C VAL A 55 0.58 7.51 0.19
N VAL A 56 1.66 8.27 0.10
CA VAL A 56 2.53 8.67 1.23
C VAL A 56 2.58 10.19 1.38
N PRO A 57 2.91 10.74 2.56
CA PRO A 57 3.06 12.17 2.69
C PRO A 57 4.25 12.68 1.90
N GLU A 58 4.21 13.95 1.51
CA GLU A 58 5.35 14.67 0.90
C GLU A 58 6.58 14.67 1.81
N ASP A 59 6.38 14.69 3.14
CA ASP A 59 7.44 14.63 4.15
C ASP A 59 7.85 13.20 4.54
N ALA A 60 7.42 12.18 3.80
CA ALA A 60 7.72 10.79 4.11
C ALA A 60 9.23 10.52 4.12
N ALA A 61 9.74 10.06 5.26
CA ALA A 61 11.15 9.67 5.40
C ALA A 61 11.58 8.67 4.30
N ALA A 62 12.67 8.99 3.60
CA ALA A 62 13.15 8.24 2.42
C ALA A 62 13.30 6.73 2.67
N VAL A 63 13.74 6.33 3.87
CA VAL A 63 13.87 4.91 4.26
C VAL A 63 12.54 4.15 4.21
N LYS A 64 11.43 4.82 4.53
CA LYS A 64 10.09 4.22 4.49
C LYS A 64 9.59 4.08 3.05
N VAL A 65 9.82 5.11 2.23
CA VAL A 65 9.51 5.09 0.79
C VAL A 65 10.29 3.99 0.08
N ALA A 66 11.59 3.88 0.35
CA ALA A 66 12.44 2.81 -0.20
C ALA A 66 11.92 1.42 0.22
N GLY A 67 11.46 1.28 1.46
CA GLY A 67 10.85 0.03 1.93
C GLY A 67 9.56 -0.36 1.22
N ILE A 68 8.80 0.61 0.70
CA ILE A 68 7.60 0.38 -0.12
C ILE A 68 8.01 0.01 -1.56
N ARG A 69 8.85 0.84 -2.19
CA ARG A 69 9.33 0.65 -3.57
C ARG A 69 10.07 -0.67 -3.77
N ARG A 70 10.78 -1.15 -2.74
CA ARG A 70 11.48 -2.45 -2.76
C ARG A 70 10.56 -3.61 -3.15
N TRP A 71 9.27 -3.52 -2.85
CA TRP A 71 8.29 -4.56 -3.18
C TRP A 71 7.52 -4.27 -4.48
N GLY A 72 7.96 -3.30 -5.29
CA GLY A 72 7.37 -3.01 -6.60
C GLY A 72 6.08 -2.18 -6.57
N ALA A 73 5.69 -1.66 -5.40
CA ALA A 73 4.53 -0.78 -5.30
C ALA A 73 4.81 0.62 -5.89
N GLU A 74 3.84 1.17 -6.61
CA GLU A 74 3.80 2.57 -7.03
C GLU A 74 3.68 3.46 -5.78
N VAL A 75 4.49 4.51 -5.70
CA VAL A 75 4.44 5.48 -4.59
C VAL A 75 3.98 6.82 -5.12
N ILE A 76 2.88 7.32 -4.57
CA ILE A 76 2.32 8.65 -4.87
C ILE A 76 2.47 9.52 -3.63
N PHE A 77 3.02 10.73 -3.80
CA PHE A 77 3.14 11.70 -2.71
C PHE A 77 1.91 12.60 -2.71
N GLU A 78 1.32 12.82 -1.54
CA GLU A 78 0.16 13.70 -1.37
C GLU A 78 0.12 14.29 0.03
N GLY A 79 0.19 15.64 0.10
CA GLY A 79 0.02 16.43 1.31
C GLY A 79 0.85 15.95 2.51
N THR A 80 0.46 16.41 3.70
CA THR A 80 1.11 16.02 4.96
C THR A 80 0.12 15.39 5.93
N THR A 81 -1.17 15.63 5.77
CA THR A 81 -2.22 15.06 6.62
C THR A 81 -2.70 13.69 6.14
N SER A 82 -3.23 12.90 7.08
CA SER A 82 -3.82 11.61 6.72
C SER A 82 -5.08 11.76 5.87
N MET A 83 -5.80 12.88 5.97
CA MET A 83 -7.03 13.11 5.23
C MET A 83 -6.78 13.40 3.75
N GLU A 84 -5.75 14.17 3.43
CA GLU A 84 -5.34 14.44 2.04
C GLU A 84 -4.99 13.13 1.33
N ARG A 85 -4.13 12.32 1.94
CA ARG A 85 -3.74 11.02 1.38
C ARG A 85 -4.91 10.06 1.25
N ARG A 86 -5.82 10.05 2.22
CA ARG A 86 -7.02 9.23 2.16
C ARG A 86 -7.89 9.62 0.97
N ARG A 87 -8.18 10.91 0.80
CA ARG A 87 -8.96 11.41 -0.35
C ARG A 87 -8.28 11.05 -1.67
N ARG A 88 -6.96 11.19 -1.76
CA ARG A 88 -6.22 10.83 -2.96
C ARG A 88 -6.25 9.33 -3.24
N ALA A 89 -6.08 8.49 -2.21
CA ALA A 89 -6.18 7.04 -2.34
C ALA A 89 -7.60 6.60 -2.78
N GLU A 90 -8.65 7.18 -2.20
CA GLU A 90 -10.05 6.93 -2.60
C GLU A 90 -10.32 7.38 -4.04
N ALA A 91 -9.76 8.52 -4.48
CA ALA A 91 -9.86 8.97 -5.87
C ALA A 91 -9.15 7.99 -6.82
N ILE A 92 -7.93 7.55 -6.50
CA ILE A 92 -7.20 6.56 -7.30
C ILE A 92 -7.95 5.22 -7.35
N ALA A 93 -8.52 4.79 -6.22
CA ALA A 93 -9.33 3.57 -6.15
C ALA A 93 -10.50 3.64 -7.13
N ALA A 94 -11.21 4.77 -7.17
CA ALA A 94 -12.33 4.99 -8.09
C ALA A 94 -11.87 5.11 -9.55
N GLU A 95 -10.81 5.87 -9.83
CA GLU A 95 -10.27 6.09 -11.18
C GLU A 95 -9.74 4.82 -11.84
N ARG A 96 -9.11 3.95 -11.05
CA ARG A 96 -8.39 2.76 -11.54
C ARG A 96 -9.06 1.45 -11.11
N GLU A 97 -10.21 1.53 -10.46
CA GLU A 97 -10.98 0.40 -9.94
C GLU A 97 -10.15 -0.53 -9.03
N LEU A 98 -9.28 0.05 -8.21
CA LEU A 98 -8.44 -0.69 -7.26
C LEU A 98 -9.20 -0.97 -5.97
N ALA A 99 -8.86 -2.10 -5.32
CA ALA A 99 -9.36 -2.48 -4.00
C ALA A 99 -8.66 -1.74 -2.85
#